data_AF-A0A1I7LT08-F1
#
_entry.id   AF-A0A1I7LT08-F1
#
_cell.length_a   1.000
_cell.length_b   1.000
_cell.length_c   1.000
_cell.angle_alpha   90.00
_cell.angle_beta   90.00
_cell.angle_gamma   90.00
#
_symmetry.space_group_name_H-M   'P 1'
#
loop_
_entity.id
_entity.type
_entity.pdbx_description
1 polymer ?
#
loop_
_entity_poly.entity_id
_entity_poly.type
_entity_poly.pdbx_seq_one_letter_code
_entity_poly.pdbx_strand_id
1 'polypeptide(L)'
;MRAVLPLRLPPRLPPVVRGACAVVSQAEAVLPEPVAPAPAADAPLQEVLADQAAALVATADPATLEAARREARGVRLVEALDGVLRDNPLDEKGLLIDGQPPKEHEHARALGRRAARCAGSAARLRAYLRADWHPRHSELVALHGRLSAEGDRLMRESRGHA
;
A
#
# COMPACT_ATOMS: atom_id res chain seq x y z
N MET A 1 -20.88 27.05 50.25
CA MET A 1 -21.10 28.15 49.29
C MET A 1 -19.90 29.09 49.31
N ARG A 2 -19.16 29.17 48.20
CA ARG A 2 -18.28 30.29 47.84
C ARG A 2 -18.39 30.46 46.33
N ALA A 3 -18.80 31.64 45.91
CA ALA A 3 -19.16 31.97 44.53
C ALA A 3 -17.91 32.14 43.65
N VAL A 4 -17.95 31.59 42.44
CA VAL A 4 -17.04 31.96 41.34
C VAL A 4 -17.90 32.72 40.34
N LEU A 5 -17.65 34.03 40.23
CA LEU A 5 -18.33 34.93 39.31
C LEU A 5 -17.88 34.67 37.85
N PRO A 6 -18.73 35.00 36.86
CA PRO A 6 -18.64 34.48 35.50
C PRO A 6 -17.49 35.08 34.69
N LEU A 7 -16.85 34.24 33.86
CA LEU A 7 -16.00 34.69 32.76
C LEU A 7 -16.83 35.54 31.79
N ARG A 8 -16.59 36.86 31.79
CA ARG A 8 -17.16 37.78 30.80
C ARG A 8 -16.49 37.56 29.45
N LEU A 9 -17.19 36.91 28.52
CA LEU A 9 -16.84 36.94 27.11
C LEU A 9 -17.21 38.32 26.50
N PRO A 10 -16.38 38.88 25.59
CA PRO A 10 -16.68 40.14 24.94
C PRO A 10 -17.95 40.01 24.07
N PRO A 11 -18.81 41.04 24.00
CA PRO A 11 -20.21 40.85 23.61
C PRO A 11 -20.48 40.78 22.10
N ARG A 12 -19.50 40.88 21.20
CA ARG A 12 -19.76 40.88 19.75
C ARG A 12 -18.62 40.27 18.93
N LEU A 13 -18.84 39.06 18.41
CA LEU A 13 -18.19 38.56 17.20
C LEU A 13 -19.15 38.76 16.01
N PRO A 14 -18.65 39.16 14.81
CA PRO A 14 -19.49 39.60 13.70
C PRO A 14 -20.37 38.47 13.11
N PRO A 15 -21.59 38.79 12.63
CA PRO A 15 -22.62 37.81 12.33
C PRO A 15 -22.51 37.28 10.90
N VAL A 16 -21.42 36.59 10.54
CA VAL A 16 -21.37 35.89 9.23
C VAL A 16 -20.55 34.60 9.27
N VAL A 17 -20.76 33.74 10.27
CA VAL A 17 -20.44 32.29 10.15
C VAL A 17 -21.43 31.45 10.99
N ARG A 18 -22.72 31.81 11.02
CA ARG A 18 -23.79 31.02 11.67
C ARG A 18 -24.82 30.58 10.64
N GLY A 19 -24.34 29.94 9.58
CA GLY A 19 -25.16 29.42 8.49
C GLY A 19 -24.70 28.07 7.95
N ALA A 20 -23.97 27.26 8.73
CA ALA A 20 -23.49 25.95 8.25
C ALA A 20 -23.42 24.84 9.32
N CYS A 21 -24.29 24.89 10.33
CA CYS A 21 -24.61 23.71 11.14
C CYS A 21 -26.13 23.49 11.11
N ALA A 22 -26.69 23.36 9.91
CA ALA A 22 -28.02 22.81 9.73
C ALA A 22 -27.87 21.29 9.58
N VAL A 23 -28.34 20.61 10.62
CA VAL A 23 -28.50 19.16 10.77
C VAL A 23 -29.00 18.51 9.49
N VAL A 24 -28.23 17.58 8.93
CA VAL A 24 -28.77 16.56 8.02
C VAL A 24 -29.02 15.32 8.89
N SER A 25 -30.22 15.23 9.45
CA SER A 25 -30.80 13.97 9.91
C SER A 25 -31.09 13.11 8.69
N GLN A 26 -30.06 12.54 8.08
CA GLN A 26 -30.24 11.33 7.28
C GLN A 26 -30.38 10.20 8.30
N ALA A 27 -31.52 9.51 8.25
CA ALA A 27 -31.91 8.39 9.09
C ALA A 27 -30.70 7.72 9.76
N GLU A 28 -30.61 7.81 11.09
CA GLU A 28 -29.73 6.96 11.87
C GLU A 28 -30.09 5.52 11.51
N ALA A 29 -29.34 4.93 10.58
CA ALA A 29 -29.18 3.51 10.58
C ALA A 29 -28.57 3.22 11.96
N VAL A 30 -29.43 2.79 12.89
CA VAL A 30 -29.02 2.27 14.19
C VAL A 30 -27.87 1.32 13.89
N LEU A 31 -26.66 1.70 14.34
CA LEU A 31 -25.52 0.80 14.28
C LEU A 31 -25.98 -0.52 14.89
N PRO A 32 -25.85 -1.66 14.19
CA PRO A 32 -26.28 -2.93 14.76
C PRO A 32 -25.63 -3.07 16.14
N GLU A 33 -26.45 -3.40 17.15
CA GLU A 33 -25.92 -3.61 18.49
C GLU A 33 -24.74 -4.57 18.42
N PRO A 34 -23.65 -4.32 19.17
CA PRO A 34 -22.47 -5.17 19.16
C PRO A 34 -22.88 -6.60 19.50
N VAL A 35 -22.84 -7.47 18.49
CA VAL A 35 -23.26 -8.88 18.58
C VAL A 35 -22.36 -9.70 19.50
N ALA A 36 -21.17 -9.19 19.84
CA ALA A 36 -20.22 -9.87 20.71
C ALA A 36 -20.20 -9.23 22.11
N PRO A 37 -20.30 -10.04 23.19
CA PRO A 37 -20.05 -9.54 24.54
C PRO A 37 -18.64 -8.98 24.63
N ALA A 38 -18.47 -7.90 25.40
CA ALA A 38 -17.15 -7.32 25.65
C ALA A 38 -16.23 -8.41 26.23
N PRO A 39 -14.99 -8.55 25.71
CA PRO A 39 -14.04 -9.53 26.25
C PRO A 39 -13.75 -9.23 27.71
N ALA A 40 -13.53 -10.27 28.51
CA ALA A 40 -13.13 -10.11 29.91
C ALA A 40 -11.84 -9.28 29.99
N ALA A 41 -11.77 -8.36 30.96
CA ALA A 41 -10.76 -7.31 31.04
C ALA A 41 -9.30 -7.81 31.08
N ASP A 42 -9.08 -9.08 31.39
CA ASP A 42 -7.75 -9.70 31.56
C ASP A 42 -7.46 -10.87 30.60
N ALA A 43 -8.24 -11.04 29.53
CA ALA A 43 -7.99 -12.11 28.56
C ALA A 43 -6.68 -11.87 27.77
N PRO A 44 -5.82 -12.90 27.57
CA PRO A 44 -4.64 -12.77 26.75
C PRO A 44 -5.01 -12.42 25.31
N LEU A 45 -4.22 -11.53 24.68
CA LEU A 45 -4.48 -11.03 23.32
C LEU A 45 -4.72 -12.15 22.29
N GLN A 46 -4.06 -13.29 22.44
CA GLN A 46 -4.24 -14.45 21.56
C GLN A 46 -5.64 -15.09 21.67
N GLU A 47 -6.22 -15.19 22.87
CA GLU A 47 -7.59 -15.67 23.05
C GLU A 47 -8.60 -14.69 22.47
N VAL A 48 -8.42 -13.38 22.74
CA VAL A 48 -9.31 -12.36 22.18
C VAL A 48 -9.29 -12.37 20.66
N LEU A 49 -8.11 -12.49 20.04
CA LEU A 49 -7.97 -12.59 18.58
C LEU A 49 -8.58 -13.87 18.02
N ALA A 50 -8.47 -15.00 18.73
CA ALA A 50 -9.09 -16.26 18.32
C ALA A 50 -10.62 -16.19 18.38
N ASP A 51 -11.17 -15.65 19.47
CA ASP A 51 -12.62 -15.49 19.65
C ASP A 51 -13.21 -14.50 18.65
N GLN A 52 -12.54 -13.37 18.39
CA GLN A 52 -12.99 -12.42 17.38
C GLN A 52 -12.88 -12.97 15.96
N ALA A 53 -11.83 -13.75 15.65
CA ALA A 53 -11.72 -14.44 14.37
C ALA A 53 -12.84 -15.47 14.19
N ALA A 54 -13.18 -16.23 15.24
CA ALA A 54 -14.29 -17.19 15.20
C ALA A 54 -15.65 -16.50 15.02
N ALA A 55 -15.89 -15.39 15.72
CA ALA A 55 -17.11 -14.59 15.59
C ALA A 55 -17.26 -13.98 14.19
N LEU A 56 -16.15 -13.51 13.60
CA LEU A 56 -16.11 -13.03 12.21
C LEU A 56 -16.42 -14.16 11.22
N VAL A 57 -15.87 -15.35 11.40
CA VAL A 57 -16.16 -16.51 10.52
C VAL A 57 -17.61 -16.98 10.65
N ALA A 58 -18.20 -16.92 11.85
CA ALA A 58 -19.59 -17.32 12.09
C ALA A 58 -20.62 -16.39 11.43
N THR A 59 -20.24 -15.14 11.14
CA THR A 59 -21.15 -14.11 10.61
C THR A 59 -20.83 -13.69 9.17
N ALA A 60 -19.59 -13.88 8.72
CA ALA A 60 -19.17 -13.50 7.38
C ALA A 60 -19.41 -14.63 6.38
N ASP A 61 -20.11 -14.32 5.29
CA ASP A 61 -20.19 -15.18 4.12
C ASP A 61 -18.78 -15.47 3.56
N PRO A 62 -18.37 -16.75 3.41
CA PRO A 62 -17.06 -17.13 2.88
C PRO A 62 -16.77 -16.52 1.51
N ALA A 63 -17.79 -16.34 0.66
CA ALA A 63 -17.60 -15.73 -0.65
C ALA A 63 -17.24 -14.24 -0.54
N THR A 64 -17.86 -13.54 0.41
CA THR A 64 -17.54 -12.14 0.74
C THR A 64 -16.12 -11.98 1.28
N LEU A 65 -15.65 -12.86 2.17
CA LEU A 65 -14.25 -12.83 2.65
C LEU A 65 -13.25 -13.10 1.51
N GLU A 66 -13.56 -14.03 0.61
CA GLU A 66 -12.67 -14.32 -0.51
C GLU A 66 -12.65 -13.19 -1.54
N ALA A 67 -13.79 -12.52 -1.76
CA ALA A 67 -13.87 -11.30 -2.56
C ALA A 67 -12.99 -10.18 -1.97
N ALA A 68 -13.09 -9.93 -0.65
CA ALA A 68 -12.26 -8.93 0.03
C ALA A 68 -10.75 -9.26 -0.05
N ARG A 69 -10.37 -10.54 0.08
CA ARG A 69 -8.97 -10.96 -0.12
C ARG A 69 -8.52 -10.76 -1.57
N ARG A 70 -9.39 -11.02 -2.55
CA ARG A 70 -9.10 -10.78 -3.96
C ARG A 70 -8.89 -9.30 -4.23
N GLU A 71 -9.76 -8.44 -3.71
CA GLU A 71 -9.64 -6.98 -3.82
C GLU A 71 -8.36 -6.45 -3.17
N ALA A 72 -8.06 -6.85 -1.93
CA ALA A 72 -6.83 -6.46 -1.24
C ALA A 72 -5.57 -6.94 -1.98
N ARG A 73 -5.61 -8.13 -2.60
CA ARG A 73 -4.52 -8.61 -3.47
C ARG A 73 -4.38 -7.75 -4.73
N GLY A 74 -5.49 -7.29 -5.32
CA GLY A 74 -5.50 -6.39 -6.48
C GLY A 74 -4.85 -5.04 -6.16
N VAL A 75 -5.19 -4.43 -5.03
CA VAL A 75 -4.58 -3.15 -4.57
C VAL A 75 -3.06 -3.28 -4.44
N ARG A 76 -2.58 -4.32 -3.73
CA ARG A 76 -1.14 -4.58 -3.57
C ARG A 76 -0.42 -4.76 -4.90
N LEU A 77 -1.10 -5.34 -5.88
CA LEU A 77 -0.56 -5.62 -7.20
C LEU A 77 -0.38 -4.33 -8.01
N VAL A 78 -1.35 -3.42 -7.96
CA VAL A 78 -1.25 -2.09 -8.55
C VAL A 78 -0.12 -1.29 -7.89
N GLU A 79 -0.05 -1.28 -6.56
CA GLU A 79 1.03 -0.62 -5.82
C GLU A 79 2.41 -1.17 -6.17
N ALA A 80 2.54 -2.49 -6.33
CA ALA A 80 3.79 -3.12 -6.75
C ALA A 80 4.19 -2.70 -8.16
N LEU A 81 3.24 -2.64 -9.09
CA LEU A 81 3.48 -2.19 -10.47
C LEU A 81 3.93 -0.73 -10.52
N ASP A 82 3.20 0.15 -9.84
CA ASP A 82 3.52 1.58 -9.79
C ASP A 82 4.84 1.86 -9.07
N GLY A 83 5.14 1.12 -7.99
CA GLY A 83 6.41 1.20 -7.28
C GLY A 83 7.59 0.76 -8.15
N VAL A 84 7.44 -0.34 -8.90
CA VAL A 84 8.50 -0.82 -9.80
C VAL A 84 8.76 0.16 -10.93
N LEU A 85 7.71 0.73 -11.55
CA LEU A 85 7.85 1.71 -12.61
C LEU A 85 8.51 3.00 -12.12
N ARG A 86 8.19 3.44 -10.89
CA ARG A 86 8.82 4.59 -10.24
C ARG A 86 10.30 4.37 -9.95
N ASP A 87 10.65 3.21 -9.40
CA ASP A 87 12.00 2.91 -8.93
C ASP A 87 12.94 2.45 -10.06
N ASN A 88 12.37 1.98 -11.17
CA ASN A 88 13.09 1.48 -12.34
C ASN A 88 12.42 1.99 -13.61
N PRO A 89 12.57 3.27 -13.94
CA PRO A 89 12.20 3.77 -15.25
C PRO A 89 13.03 3.01 -16.29
N LEU A 90 12.42 2.00 -16.93
CA LEU A 90 13.07 1.16 -17.92
C LEU A 90 13.60 1.96 -19.11
N ASP A 91 13.06 3.16 -19.31
CA ASP A 91 13.41 4.09 -20.37
C ASP A 91 14.58 5.02 -19.98
N GLU A 92 14.99 5.04 -18.72
CA GLU A 92 16.10 5.86 -18.25
C GLU A 92 17.43 5.24 -18.69
N LYS A 93 18.13 5.87 -19.63
CA LYS A 93 19.37 5.33 -20.21
C LYS A 93 20.63 5.67 -19.40
N GLY A 94 20.53 6.63 -18.48
CA GLY A 94 21.65 7.07 -17.65
C GLY A 94 22.03 6.03 -16.60
N LEU A 95 23.28 5.58 -16.61
CA LEU A 95 23.87 4.90 -15.47
C LEU A 95 24.38 5.97 -14.50
N LEU A 96 23.99 5.87 -13.23
CA LEU A 96 24.45 6.79 -12.19
C LEU A 96 25.05 5.99 -11.03
N ILE A 97 26.19 6.46 -10.52
CA ILE A 97 26.75 6.06 -9.24
C ILE A 97 26.75 7.32 -8.37
N ASP A 98 26.07 7.25 -7.23
CA ASP A 98 25.97 8.34 -6.25
C ASP A 98 25.50 9.67 -6.89
N GLY A 99 24.57 9.58 -7.85
CA GLY A 99 23.97 10.72 -8.55
C GLY A 99 24.84 11.32 -9.67
N GLN A 100 26.00 10.73 -9.98
CA GLN A 100 26.91 11.18 -11.03
C GLN A 100 27.08 10.12 -12.12
N PRO A 101 27.36 10.51 -13.37
CA PRO A 101 27.76 9.57 -14.41
C PRO A 101 29.01 8.79 -13.99
N PRO A 102 29.06 7.46 -14.19
CA PRO A 102 30.21 6.66 -13.82
C PRO A 102 31.43 7.03 -14.65
N LYS A 103 32.61 7.01 -14.03
CA LYS A 103 33.88 7.02 -14.76
C LYS A 103 34.04 5.71 -15.54
N GLU A 104 34.97 5.69 -16.50
CA GLU A 104 35.19 4.54 -17.37
C GLU A 104 35.42 3.23 -16.60
N HIS A 105 36.28 3.24 -15.58
CA HIS A 105 36.54 2.07 -14.72
C HIS A 105 35.36 1.68 -13.80
N GLU A 106 34.37 2.56 -13.63
CA GLU A 106 33.19 2.31 -12.80
C GLU A 106 32.00 1.81 -13.63
N HIS A 107 32.12 1.82 -14.96
CA HIS A 107 31.02 1.51 -15.87
C HIS A 107 30.49 0.09 -15.68
N ALA A 108 31.40 -0.89 -15.57
CA ALA A 108 31.05 -2.27 -15.26
C ALA A 108 30.26 -2.40 -13.95
N ARG A 109 30.67 -1.65 -12.91
CA ARG A 109 29.99 -1.63 -11.60
C ARG A 109 28.61 -0.97 -11.70
N ALA A 110 28.49 0.11 -12.46
CA ALA A 110 27.23 0.82 -12.67
C ALA A 110 26.21 -0.09 -13.39
N LEU A 111 26.65 -0.77 -14.44
CA LEU A 111 25.87 -1.79 -15.16
C LEU A 111 25.41 -2.90 -14.22
N GLY A 112 26.31 -3.46 -13.40
CA GLY A 112 25.99 -4.50 -12.42
C GLY A 112 24.97 -4.05 -11.37
N ARG A 113 25.09 -2.83 -10.83
CA ARG A 113 24.10 -2.25 -9.90
C ARG A 113 22.74 -2.09 -10.57
N ARG A 114 22.69 -1.60 -11.81
CA ARG A 114 21.44 -1.47 -12.56
C ARG A 114 20.82 -2.84 -12.82
N ALA A 115 21.61 -3.83 -13.22
CA ALA A 115 21.14 -5.19 -13.42
C ALA A 115 20.54 -5.80 -12.14
N ALA A 116 21.20 -5.60 -10.99
CA ALA A 116 20.70 -6.05 -9.69
C ALA A 116 19.36 -5.39 -9.32
N ARG A 117 19.17 -4.11 -9.63
CA ARG A 117 17.88 -3.42 -9.45
C ARG A 117 16.78 -4.03 -10.32
N CYS A 118 17.06 -4.28 -11.60
CA CYS A 118 16.12 -4.94 -12.52
C CYS A 118 15.74 -6.34 -12.00
N ALA A 119 16.73 -7.14 -11.58
CA ALA A 119 16.51 -8.48 -11.04
C ALA A 119 15.70 -8.46 -9.72
N GLY A 120 16.01 -7.53 -8.81
CA GLY A 120 15.26 -7.36 -7.56
C GLY A 120 13.80 -6.96 -7.79
N SER A 121 13.55 -6.09 -8.76
CA SER A 121 12.20 -5.72 -9.18
C SER A 121 11.45 -6.89 -9.83
N ALA A 122 12.09 -7.65 -10.73
CA ALA A 122 11.49 -8.86 -11.31
C ALA A 122 11.15 -9.90 -10.22
N ALA A 123 12.04 -10.12 -9.25
CA ALA A 123 11.81 -11.04 -8.14
C ALA A 123 10.58 -10.65 -7.29
N ARG A 124 10.38 -9.35 -7.03
CA ARG A 124 9.18 -8.85 -6.33
C ARG A 124 7.89 -9.12 -7.12
N LEU A 125 7.93 -9.00 -8.45
CA LEU A 125 6.77 -9.27 -9.30
C LEU A 125 6.44 -10.77 -9.43
N ARG A 126 7.40 -11.66 -9.17
CA ARG A 126 7.25 -13.12 -9.35
C ARG A 126 6.07 -13.72 -8.58
N ALA A 127 5.78 -13.20 -7.39
CA ALA A 127 4.65 -13.66 -6.56
C ALA A 127 3.28 -13.42 -7.21
N TYR A 128 3.20 -12.46 -8.14
CA TYR A 128 1.94 -12.02 -8.76
C TYR A 128 1.72 -12.59 -10.16
N LEU A 129 2.70 -13.29 -10.73
CA LEU A 129 2.61 -13.92 -12.05
C LEU A 129 1.62 -15.09 -12.12
N ARG A 130 1.05 -15.50 -10.98
CA ARG A 130 -0.03 -16.51 -10.92
C ARG A 130 -1.42 -15.89 -10.79
N ALA A 131 -1.53 -14.56 -10.72
CA ALA A 131 -2.79 -13.84 -10.56
C ALA A 131 -3.41 -13.48 -11.92
N ASP A 132 -3.73 -14.49 -12.72
CA ASP A 132 -4.33 -14.38 -14.07
C ASP A 132 -5.73 -13.75 -14.08
N TRP A 133 -6.41 -13.78 -12.93
CA TRP A 133 -7.70 -13.11 -12.71
C TRP A 133 -7.62 -11.57 -12.73
N HIS A 134 -6.43 -10.97 -12.60
CA HIS A 134 -6.30 -9.52 -12.47
C HIS A 134 -6.34 -8.81 -13.85
N PRO A 135 -7.08 -7.70 -14.04
CA PRO A 135 -7.17 -7.02 -15.33
C PRO A 135 -5.81 -6.57 -15.91
N ARG A 136 -4.87 -6.17 -15.04
CA ARG A 136 -3.49 -5.75 -15.41
C ARG A 136 -2.48 -6.90 -15.37
N HIS A 137 -2.93 -8.16 -15.36
CA HIS A 137 -2.03 -9.32 -15.29
C HIS A 137 -1.04 -9.37 -16.47
N SER A 138 -1.53 -9.07 -17.68
CA SER A 138 -0.69 -9.01 -18.88
C SER A 138 0.41 -7.95 -18.77
N GLU A 139 0.10 -6.78 -18.20
CA GLU A 139 1.08 -5.71 -17.93
C GLU A 139 2.18 -6.17 -16.97
N LEU A 140 1.82 -6.88 -15.89
CA LEU A 140 2.78 -7.44 -14.94
C LEU A 140 3.71 -8.47 -15.60
N VAL A 141 3.14 -9.40 -16.37
CA VAL A 141 3.92 -10.43 -17.06
C VAL A 141 4.89 -9.79 -18.05
N ALA A 142 4.40 -8.81 -18.83
CA ALA A 142 5.22 -8.05 -19.74
C ALA A 142 6.34 -7.27 -19.02
N LEU A 143 6.02 -6.61 -17.90
CA LEU A 143 6.99 -5.87 -17.10
C LEU A 143 8.06 -6.80 -16.49
N HIS A 144 7.65 -7.93 -15.92
CA HIS A 144 8.56 -8.95 -15.41
C HIS A 144 9.50 -9.42 -16.53
N GLY A 145 8.97 -9.77 -17.70
CA GLY A 145 9.78 -10.18 -18.85
C GLY A 145 10.79 -9.12 -19.28
N ARG A 146 10.35 -7.86 -19.37
CA ARG A 146 11.24 -6.72 -19.68
C ARG A 146 12.35 -6.55 -18.66
N LEU A 147 12.03 -6.62 -17.36
CA LEU A 147 13.01 -6.47 -16.28
C LEU A 147 14.02 -7.62 -16.27
N SER A 148 13.58 -8.86 -16.48
CA SER A 148 14.48 -10.01 -16.59
C SER A 148 15.42 -9.87 -17.79
N ALA A 149 14.88 -9.56 -18.97
CA ALA A 149 15.68 -9.38 -20.18
C ALA A 149 16.69 -8.23 -20.07
N GLU A 150 16.27 -7.10 -19.46
CA GLU A 150 17.14 -5.96 -19.23
C GLU A 150 18.24 -6.30 -18.23
N GLY A 151 17.90 -6.98 -17.13
CA GLY A 151 18.89 -7.46 -16.16
C GLY A 151 19.94 -8.38 -16.78
N ASP A 152 19.51 -9.33 -17.62
CA ASP A 152 20.39 -10.25 -18.33
C ASP A 152 21.27 -9.54 -19.37
N ARG A 153 20.74 -8.51 -20.06
CA ARG A 153 21.52 -7.67 -20.97
C ARG A 153 22.61 -6.92 -20.21
N LEU A 154 22.24 -6.21 -19.14
CA LEU A 154 23.14 -5.39 -18.34
C LEU A 154 24.22 -6.22 -17.63
N MET A 155 23.88 -7.43 -17.15
CA MET A 155 24.88 -8.35 -16.58
C MET A 155 25.89 -8.83 -17.62
N ARG A 156 25.44 -9.12 -18.85
CA ARG A 156 26.34 -9.51 -19.94
C ARG A 156 27.26 -8.36 -20.34
N GLU A 157 26.71 -7.15 -20.49
CA GLU A 157 27.49 -5.94 -20.76
C GLU A 157 28.51 -5.68 -19.64
N SER A 158 28.10 -5.73 -18.38
CA SER A 158 28.98 -5.55 -17.22
C SER A 158 30.20 -6.48 -17.24
N ARG A 159 30.01 -7.75 -17.61
CA ARG A 159 31.08 -8.74 -17.71
C ARG A 159 31.98 -8.55 -18.94
N GLY A 160 31.47 -7.92 -20.00
CA GLY A 160 32.27 -7.56 -21.17
C GLY A 160 33.16 -6.33 -20.95
N HIS A 161 32.91 -5.57 -19.88
CA HIS A 161 33.70 -4.41 -19.46
C HIS A 161 34.70 -4.71 -18.32
N ALA A 162 34.69 -5.93 -17.77
CA ALA A 162 35.60 -6.37 -16.70
C ALA A 162 36.82 -7.08 -17.28
#